data_AF-A0A0P9TD33-F1
#
_entry.id   AF-A0A0P9TD33-F1
#
_cell.length_a   1.000
_cell.length_b   1.000
_cell.length_c   1.000
_cell.angle_alpha   90.00
_cell.angle_beta   90.00
_cell.angle_gamma   90.00
#
_symmetry.space_group_name_H-M   'P 1'
#
loop_
_entity.id
_entity.type
_entity.pdbx_description
1 polymer ?
#
loop_
_entity_poly.entity_id
_entity_poly.type
_entity_poly.pdbx_seq_one_letter_code
_entity_poly.pdbx_strand_id
1 'polypeptide(L)'
;GTDPRQAELDALNQRTNSPVVIEALVHPWVKQPSVPVFLEGCNGAIDQLLPAIEGWLFVSAKCDGTLMSANYNRTGNSTTMAFSAATAGFFADTPAFYDEGNMAAVKLTFELPLAGDDVLNPATQALDSITSWLQAQDLQPKITEVPVTVVQPPALPGQPAPPPPPPPDYRHFEIRYTSLLPPAIVLQGVQSTGMRLREIKTDFQDGKLTWNVIGDLYVH
;
A
#
# COMPACT_ATOMS: atom_id res chain seq x y z
N GLY A 1 20.37 -25.75 14.59
CA GLY A 1 19.53 -25.24 13.49
C GLY A 1 18.64 -24.18 14.09
N THR A 2 18.65 -22.97 13.52
CA THR A 2 17.87 -21.83 14.05
C THR A 2 16.39 -22.06 13.77
N ASP A 3 15.54 -21.84 14.78
CA ASP A 3 14.08 -21.89 14.62
C ASP A 3 13.66 -20.86 13.55
N PRO A 4 12.97 -21.26 12.46
CA PRO A 4 12.57 -20.35 11.39
C PRO A 4 11.68 -19.20 11.88
N ARG A 5 10.87 -19.39 12.93
CA ARG A 5 10.06 -18.30 13.50
C ARG A 5 10.90 -17.30 14.28
N GLN A 6 11.99 -17.74 14.92
CA GLN A 6 12.91 -16.82 15.59
C GLN A 6 13.69 -16.00 14.57
N ALA A 7 14.15 -16.62 13.48
CA ALA A 7 14.81 -15.90 12.39
C ALA A 7 13.89 -14.85 11.74
N GLU A 8 12.61 -15.18 11.56
CA GLU A 8 11.59 -14.24 11.09
C GLU A 8 11.39 -13.07 12.05
N LEU A 9 11.29 -13.35 13.36
CA LEU A 9 11.17 -12.33 14.40
C LEU A 9 12.37 -11.38 14.41
N ASP A 10 13.59 -11.92 14.34
CA ASP A 10 14.82 -11.14 14.36
C ASP A 10 14.92 -10.23 13.12
N ALA A 11 14.56 -10.75 11.94
CA ALA A 11 14.50 -9.96 10.71
C ALA A 11 13.43 -8.86 10.77
N LEU A 12 12.29 -9.14 11.39
CA LEU A 12 11.20 -8.18 11.54
C LEU A 12 11.57 -7.06 12.53
N ASN A 13 12.18 -7.39 13.66
CA ASN A 13 12.67 -6.43 14.65
C ASN A 13 13.78 -5.50 14.13
N GLN A 14 14.49 -5.88 13.05
CA GLN A 14 15.43 -4.97 12.37
C GLN A 14 14.73 -3.93 11.49
N ARG A 15 13.46 -4.15 11.15
CA ARG A 15 12.67 -3.33 10.22
C ARG A 15 11.50 -2.59 10.90
N THR A 16 11.20 -2.92 12.15
CA THR A 16 10.19 -2.24 12.97
C THR A 16 10.84 -1.26 13.93
N ASN A 17 10.15 -0.16 14.22
CA ASN A 17 10.54 0.77 15.28
C ASN A 17 10.01 0.35 16.67
N SER A 18 9.26 -0.75 16.73
CA SER A 18 8.64 -1.30 17.94
C SER A 18 9.00 -2.78 18.09
N PRO A 19 9.31 -3.25 19.31
CA PRO A 19 9.60 -4.66 19.55
C PRO A 19 8.36 -5.51 19.28
N VAL A 20 8.52 -6.49 18.41
CA VAL A 20 7.49 -7.50 18.11
C VAL A 20 7.79 -8.76 18.91
N VAL A 21 6.76 -9.37 19.46
CA VAL A 21 6.82 -10.68 20.13
C VAL A 21 6.45 -11.78 19.14
N ILE A 22 6.90 -13.01 19.40
CA ILE A 22 6.75 -14.09 18.43
C ILE A 22 5.26 -14.37 18.15
N GLU A 23 4.39 -14.23 19.15
CA GLU A 23 2.94 -14.43 19.04
C GLU A 23 2.30 -13.47 18.03
N ALA A 24 2.77 -12.22 17.98
CA ALA A 24 2.26 -11.19 17.09
C ALA A 24 2.57 -11.44 15.61
N LEU A 25 3.48 -12.35 15.26
CA LEU A 25 3.80 -12.68 13.86
C LEU A 25 2.60 -13.23 13.07
N VAL A 26 1.54 -13.67 13.76
CA VAL A 26 0.29 -14.13 13.13
C VAL A 26 -0.60 -12.97 12.67
N HIS A 27 -0.39 -11.77 13.19
CA HIS A 27 -1.18 -10.59 12.85
C HIS A 27 -0.77 -10.03 11.48
N PRO A 28 -1.70 -9.86 10.53
CA PRO A 28 -1.36 -9.42 9.17
C PRO A 28 -0.80 -8.00 9.11
N TRP A 29 -1.13 -7.13 10.07
CA TRP A 29 -0.67 -5.73 10.10
C TRP A 29 0.77 -5.55 10.58
N VAL A 30 1.36 -6.55 11.24
CA VAL A 30 2.72 -6.49 11.80
C VAL A 30 3.78 -6.33 10.72
N LYS A 31 3.51 -6.89 9.54
CA LYS A 31 4.41 -6.87 8.37
C LYS A 31 4.10 -5.73 7.41
N GLN A 32 3.33 -4.74 7.85
CA GLN A 32 2.91 -3.63 7.01
C GLN A 32 3.34 -2.28 7.61
N PRO A 33 3.65 -1.28 6.77
CA PRO A 33 3.94 0.07 7.22
C PRO A 33 2.70 0.72 7.85
N SER A 34 2.91 1.68 8.75
CA SER A 34 1.82 2.50 9.26
C SER A 34 1.27 3.41 8.16
N VAL A 35 0.07 3.95 8.34
CA VAL A 35 -0.52 4.92 7.38
C VAL A 35 0.43 6.10 7.11
N PRO A 36 1.03 6.78 8.12
CA PRO A 36 1.97 7.87 7.84
C PRO A 36 3.20 7.45 7.04
N VAL A 37 3.79 6.30 7.35
CA VAL A 37 4.98 5.77 6.64
C VAL A 37 4.62 5.40 5.19
N PHE A 38 3.45 4.77 4.98
CA PHE A 38 2.98 4.46 3.64
C PHE A 38 2.74 5.72 2.81
N LEU A 39 2.14 6.75 3.40
CA LEU A 39 1.92 8.03 2.74
C LEU A 39 3.25 8.72 2.39
N GLU A 40 4.19 8.80 3.33
CA GLU A 40 5.52 9.37 3.08
C GLU A 40 6.23 8.67 1.92
N GLY A 41 6.19 7.33 1.89
CA GLY A 41 6.77 6.53 0.80
C GLY A 41 6.04 6.72 -0.53
N CYS A 42 4.74 6.45 -0.56
CA CYS A 42 3.97 6.41 -1.80
C CYS A 42 3.61 7.80 -2.34
N ASN A 43 3.07 8.70 -1.52
CA ASN A 43 2.83 10.07 -1.97
C ASN A 43 4.16 10.76 -2.29
N GLY A 44 5.19 10.58 -1.45
CA GLY A 44 6.51 11.16 -1.71
C GLY A 44 7.17 10.64 -2.99
N ALA A 45 6.96 9.38 -3.38
CA ALA A 45 7.43 8.84 -4.66
C ALA A 45 6.64 9.40 -5.85
N ILE A 46 5.33 9.59 -5.72
CA ILE A 46 4.48 10.17 -6.78
C ILE A 46 4.79 11.66 -6.96
N ASP A 47 5.04 12.40 -5.88
CA ASP A 47 5.34 13.83 -5.90
C ASP A 47 6.68 14.15 -6.61
N GLN A 48 7.57 13.15 -6.75
CA GLN A 48 8.82 13.27 -7.50
C GLN A 48 8.65 13.07 -9.02
N LEU A 49 7.47 12.66 -9.49
CA LEU A 49 7.23 12.44 -10.90
C LEU A 49 7.07 13.76 -11.65
N LEU A 50 7.75 13.85 -12.81
CA LEU A 50 7.60 14.99 -13.69
C LEU A 50 6.28 14.90 -14.47
N PRO A 51 5.51 15.99 -14.61
CA PRO A 51 4.30 16.00 -15.44
C PRO A 51 4.57 15.72 -16.93
N ALA A 52 5.80 16.02 -17.39
CA ALA A 52 6.23 15.74 -18.74
C ALA A 52 7.74 15.39 -18.79
N ILE A 53 8.12 14.44 -19.65
CA ILE A 53 9.50 14.01 -19.87
C ILE A 53 9.72 13.89 -21.39
N GLU A 54 10.55 14.74 -21.99
CA GLU A 54 10.84 14.69 -23.45
C GLU A 54 9.57 14.63 -24.34
N GLY A 55 8.53 15.36 -23.94
CA GLY A 55 7.21 15.41 -24.62
C GLY A 55 6.32 14.17 -24.39
N TRP A 56 6.66 13.32 -23.44
CA TRP A 56 5.77 12.30 -22.89
C TRP A 56 5.03 12.84 -21.68
N LEU A 57 3.71 12.79 -21.68
CA LEU A 57 2.86 13.38 -20.64
C LEU A 57 2.43 12.34 -19.62
N PHE A 58 2.47 12.71 -18.34
CA PHE A 58 2.00 11.87 -17.24
C PHE A 58 0.51 11.52 -17.40
N VAL A 59 0.17 10.25 -17.16
CA VAL A 59 -1.19 9.72 -17.26
C VAL A 59 -1.68 9.21 -15.92
N SER A 60 -0.87 8.41 -15.23
CA SER A 60 -1.28 7.78 -13.98
C SER A 60 -0.07 7.32 -13.19
N ALA A 61 -0.22 7.21 -11.87
CA ALA A 61 0.72 6.46 -11.04
C ALA A 61 -0.03 5.52 -10.10
N LYS A 62 0.60 4.42 -9.72
CA LYS A 62 0.13 3.48 -8.72
C LYS A 62 1.29 3.09 -7.82
N CYS A 63 1.05 3.09 -6.52
CA CYS A 63 1.99 2.67 -5.49
C CYS A 63 1.34 1.70 -4.52
N ASP A 64 2.02 0.59 -4.22
CA ASP A 64 1.56 -0.46 -3.30
C ASP A 64 2.41 -0.58 -2.01
N GLY A 65 3.26 0.41 -1.76
CA GLY A 65 4.18 0.43 -0.61
C GLY A 65 5.49 -0.33 -0.83
N THR A 66 5.66 -1.00 -1.97
CA THR A 66 6.93 -1.62 -2.38
C THR A 66 7.38 -1.13 -3.76
N LEU A 67 6.42 -0.99 -4.67
CA LEU A 67 6.61 -0.57 -6.05
C LEU A 67 5.72 0.64 -6.34
N MET A 68 6.32 1.71 -6.84
CA MET A 68 5.62 2.77 -7.53
C MET A 68 5.82 2.59 -9.04
N SER A 69 4.72 2.66 -9.79
CA SER A 69 4.74 2.64 -11.25
C SER A 69 4.02 3.87 -11.79
N ALA A 70 4.55 4.47 -12.85
CA ALA A 70 3.94 5.62 -13.53
C ALA A 70 3.85 5.37 -15.02
N ASN A 71 2.76 5.82 -15.63
CA ASN A 71 2.49 5.72 -17.06
C ASN A 71 2.55 7.09 -17.72
N TYR A 72 3.13 7.12 -18.91
CA TYR A 72 3.28 8.30 -19.74
C TYR A 72 2.82 8.02 -21.16
N ASN A 73 2.15 9.01 -21.78
CA ASN A 73 1.75 8.98 -23.19
C ASN A 73 2.67 9.84 -24.04
N ARG A 74 3.11 9.28 -25.16
CA ARG A 74 3.87 9.96 -26.18
C ARG A 74 3.03 11.05 -26.84
N THR A 75 3.62 12.21 -27.09
CA THR A 75 2.97 13.26 -27.89
C THR A 75 3.88 13.73 -29.02
N GLY A 76 3.27 14.26 -30.09
CA GLY A 76 3.98 14.86 -31.22
C GLY A 76 5.10 13.98 -31.81
N ASN A 77 6.31 14.54 -31.87
CA ASN A 77 7.51 13.91 -32.43
C ASN A 77 8.44 13.31 -31.37
N SER A 78 8.01 13.18 -30.11
CA SER A 78 8.80 12.55 -29.04
C SER A 78 9.26 11.16 -29.43
N THR A 79 10.37 10.68 -28.88
CA THR A 79 10.92 9.36 -29.22
C THR A 79 11.14 8.51 -27.99
N THR A 80 11.11 7.19 -28.16
CA THR A 80 11.42 6.22 -27.10
C THR A 80 12.90 6.30 -26.67
N MET A 81 13.80 6.66 -27.58
CA MET A 81 15.23 6.87 -27.28
C MET A 81 15.44 8.08 -26.37
N ALA A 82 14.83 9.22 -26.68
CA ALA A 82 14.94 10.43 -25.84
C ALA A 82 14.34 10.19 -24.45
N PHE A 83 13.18 9.52 -24.39
CA PHE A 83 12.56 9.16 -23.11
C PHE A 83 13.44 8.22 -22.27
N SER A 84 14.00 7.17 -22.90
CA SER A 84 14.92 6.24 -22.22
C SER A 84 16.16 6.96 -21.68
N ALA A 85 16.72 7.91 -22.44
CA ALA A 85 17.87 8.69 -22.01
C ALA A 85 17.53 9.64 -20.84
N ALA A 86 16.38 10.30 -20.89
CA ALA A 86 15.94 11.23 -19.85
C ALA A 86 15.52 10.56 -18.54
N THR A 87 15.10 9.30 -18.60
CA THR A 87 14.69 8.50 -17.43
C THR A 87 15.83 7.67 -16.83
N ALA A 88 16.98 7.62 -17.51
CA ALA A 88 18.13 6.84 -17.09
C ALA A 88 18.68 7.30 -15.73
N GLY A 89 18.84 6.35 -14.81
CA GLY A 89 19.41 6.59 -13.48
C GLY A 89 18.45 7.21 -12.46
N PHE A 90 17.23 7.57 -12.87
CA PHE A 90 16.18 8.03 -11.96
C PHE A 90 15.24 6.90 -11.54
N PHE A 91 14.92 5.99 -12.48
CA PHE A 91 14.02 4.87 -12.24
C PHE A 91 14.79 3.56 -12.00
N ALA A 92 14.12 2.59 -11.39
CA ALA A 92 14.71 1.29 -11.03
C ALA A 92 15.17 0.48 -12.25
N ASP A 93 14.44 0.61 -13.36
CA ASP A 93 14.68 -0.13 -14.61
C ASP A 93 14.53 0.81 -15.83
N THR A 94 14.91 0.30 -17.00
CA THR A 94 14.60 0.98 -18.27
C THR A 94 13.09 1.04 -18.51
N PRO A 95 12.57 2.10 -19.13
CA PRO A 95 11.14 2.20 -19.43
C PRO A 95 10.61 1.01 -20.24
N ALA A 96 9.46 0.50 -19.84
CA ALA A 96 8.72 -0.49 -20.62
C ALA A 96 7.79 0.24 -21.59
N PHE A 97 8.05 0.10 -22.89
CA PHE A 97 7.18 0.66 -23.92
C PHE A 97 6.10 -0.33 -24.35
N TYR A 98 4.89 0.15 -24.55
CA TYR A 98 3.74 -0.61 -25.01
C TYR A 98 2.85 0.26 -25.92
N ASP A 99 1.75 -0.29 -26.42
CA ASP A 99 0.85 0.41 -27.37
C ASP A 99 1.62 0.93 -28.59
N GLU A 100 2.32 0.01 -29.27
CA GLU A 100 3.19 0.30 -30.42
C GLU A 100 4.27 1.36 -30.13
N GLY A 101 4.64 1.55 -28.86
CA GLY A 101 5.62 2.54 -28.43
C GLY A 101 5.04 3.94 -28.20
N ASN A 102 3.72 4.07 -28.03
CA ASN A 102 3.07 5.33 -27.68
C ASN A 102 2.80 5.48 -26.18
N MET A 103 2.97 4.41 -25.40
CA MET A 103 2.91 4.45 -23.94
C MET A 103 4.18 3.91 -23.32
N ALA A 104 4.55 4.47 -22.17
CA ALA A 104 5.72 4.06 -21.41
C ALA A 104 5.37 3.89 -19.93
N ALA A 105 5.86 2.81 -19.32
CA ALA A 105 5.80 2.59 -17.89
C ALA A 105 7.20 2.70 -17.28
N VAL A 106 7.31 3.48 -16.21
CA VAL A 106 8.52 3.63 -15.39
C VAL A 106 8.23 3.21 -13.95
N LYS A 107 9.26 2.83 -13.20
CA LYS A 107 9.11 2.20 -11.89
C LYS A 107 10.13 2.70 -10.87
N LEU A 108 9.71 2.86 -9.62
CA LEU A 108 10.59 3.00 -8.45
C LEU A 108 10.29 1.87 -7.48
N THR A 109 11.32 1.31 -6.87
CA THR A 109 11.22 0.31 -5.80
C THR A 109 11.83 0.86 -4.52
N PHE A 110 11.22 0.56 -3.38
CA PHE A 110 11.73 0.97 -2.08
C PHE A 110 11.24 0.02 -0.99
N GLU A 111 11.91 0.06 0.16
CA GLU A 111 11.49 -0.66 1.35
C GLU A 111 11.02 0.34 2.41
N LEU A 112 9.78 0.17 2.86
CA LEU A 112 9.22 0.99 3.93
C LEU A 112 9.43 0.32 5.29
N PRO A 113 9.72 1.12 6.34
CA PRO A 113 9.71 0.65 7.72
C PRO A 113 8.36 0.05 8.10
N LEU A 114 8.41 -1.02 8.91
CA LEU A 114 7.22 -1.71 9.39
C LEU A 114 6.73 -1.08 10.70
N ALA A 115 5.41 -1.04 10.91
CA ALA A 115 4.84 -0.46 12.12
C ALA A 115 4.97 -1.36 13.36
N GLY A 116 5.00 -2.68 13.16
CA GLY A 116 4.90 -3.65 14.23
C GLY A 116 3.45 -3.91 14.65
N ASP A 117 3.27 -4.36 15.89
CA ASP A 117 1.99 -4.83 16.40
C ASP A 117 1.18 -3.72 17.07
N ASP A 118 0.06 -3.36 16.45
CA ASP A 118 -0.86 -2.36 16.99
C ASP A 118 -1.77 -2.99 18.03
N VAL A 119 -1.99 -2.30 19.15
CA VAL A 119 -3.12 -2.60 20.05
C VAL A 119 -4.40 -2.10 19.38
N LEU A 120 -5.25 -3.02 18.92
CA LEU A 120 -6.44 -2.69 18.14
C LEU A 120 -7.50 -1.96 18.97
N ASN A 121 -8.20 -1.04 18.32
CA ASN A 121 -9.37 -0.38 18.89
C ASN A 121 -10.63 -1.26 18.77
N PRO A 122 -11.65 -1.04 19.61
CA PRO A 122 -12.97 -1.62 19.42
C PRO A 122 -13.57 -1.25 18.05
N ALA A 123 -14.28 -2.21 17.44
CA ALA A 123 -14.86 -2.04 16.11
C ALA A 123 -15.66 -0.74 15.92
N THR A 124 -16.56 -0.40 16.84
CA THR A 124 -17.40 0.81 16.73
C THR A 124 -16.56 2.08 16.74
N GLN A 125 -15.63 2.20 17.69
CA GLN A 125 -14.74 3.36 17.80
C GLN A 125 -13.92 3.58 16.52
N ALA A 126 -13.31 2.51 16.00
CA ALA A 126 -12.45 2.61 14.82
C ALA A 126 -13.24 2.95 13.56
N LEU A 127 -14.37 2.27 13.33
CA LEU A 127 -15.23 2.48 12.17
C LEU A 127 -15.86 3.88 12.17
N ASP A 128 -16.38 4.32 13.31
CA ASP A 128 -16.97 5.66 13.45
C ASP A 128 -15.92 6.75 13.24
N SER A 129 -14.70 6.55 13.77
CA SER A 129 -13.59 7.49 13.63
C SER A 129 -13.19 7.69 12.17
N ILE A 130 -12.89 6.61 11.43
CA ILE A 130 -12.46 6.72 10.03
C ILE A 130 -13.60 7.19 9.12
N THR A 131 -14.83 6.73 9.38
CA THR A 131 -16.00 7.15 8.60
C THR A 131 -16.24 8.64 8.77
N SER A 132 -16.26 9.13 10.01
CA SER A 132 -16.44 10.55 10.30
C SER A 132 -15.31 11.41 9.74
N TRP A 133 -14.06 10.93 9.81
CA TRP A 133 -12.89 11.63 9.27
C TRP A 133 -13.01 11.88 7.76
N LEU A 134 -13.40 10.84 7.00
CA LEU A 134 -13.56 10.93 5.55
C LEU A 134 -14.81 11.74 5.17
N GLN A 135 -15.92 11.58 5.91
CA GLN A 135 -17.14 12.37 5.71
C GLN A 135 -16.94 13.87 5.97
N ALA A 136 -16.12 14.23 6.96
CA ALA A 136 -15.78 15.63 7.24
C ALA A 136 -15.07 16.32 6.06
N GLN A 137 -14.57 15.56 5.10
CA GLN A 137 -13.93 16.02 3.87
C GLN A 137 -14.81 15.81 2.63
N ASP A 138 -16.11 15.58 2.83
CA ASP A 138 -17.09 15.31 1.76
C ASP A 138 -16.76 14.07 0.91
N LEU A 139 -16.06 13.09 1.52
CA LEU A 139 -15.75 11.81 0.87
C LEU A 139 -16.76 10.75 1.27
N GLN A 140 -17.03 9.82 0.34
CA GLN A 140 -17.93 8.70 0.53
C GLN A 140 -17.13 7.39 0.53
N PRO A 141 -16.56 6.98 1.67
CA PRO A 141 -15.82 5.74 1.74
C PRO A 141 -16.72 4.52 1.60
N LYS A 142 -16.25 3.51 0.89
CA LYS A 142 -16.80 2.15 0.92
C LYS A 142 -16.00 1.34 1.94
N ILE A 143 -16.68 0.89 2.99
CA ILE A 143 -16.09 0.03 4.02
C ILE A 143 -16.82 -1.31 3.99
N THR A 144 -16.08 -2.40 3.81
CA THR A 144 -16.63 -3.76 3.70
C THR A 144 -15.86 -4.72 4.56
N GLU A 145 -16.58 -5.50 5.38
CA GLU A 145 -15.97 -6.58 6.16
C GLU A 145 -15.44 -7.67 5.23
N VAL A 146 -14.20 -8.08 5.48
CA VAL A 146 -13.50 -9.14 4.76
C VAL A 146 -13.42 -10.36 5.68
N PRO A 147 -13.97 -11.52 5.27
CA PRO A 147 -13.89 -12.73 6.07
C PRO A 147 -12.44 -13.14 6.33
N VAL A 148 -12.07 -13.27 7.60
CA VAL A 148 -10.73 -13.73 7.98
C VAL A 148 -10.69 -15.26 7.89
N THR A 149 -10.00 -15.78 6.88
CA THR A 149 -9.81 -17.23 6.72
C THR A 149 -8.56 -17.69 7.45
N VAL A 150 -8.71 -18.59 8.41
CA VAL A 150 -7.57 -19.22 9.07
C VAL A 150 -7.14 -20.45 8.26
N VAL A 151 -5.93 -20.41 7.70
CA VAL A 151 -5.38 -21.54 6.94
C VAL A 151 -4.97 -22.63 7.92
N GLN A 152 -5.64 -23.78 7.88
CA GLN A 152 -5.20 -24.97 8.61
C GLN A 152 -3.92 -25.52 7.98
N PRO A 153 -2.85 -25.77 8.76
CA PRO A 153 -1.70 -26.52 8.26
C PRO A 153 -2.17 -27.89 7.76
N PRO A 154 -1.72 -28.34 6.58
CA PRO A 154 -2.08 -29.66 6.09
C PRO A 154 -1.60 -30.74 7.06
N ALA A 155 -2.42 -31.78 7.25
CA ALA A 155 -2.02 -32.94 8.05
C ALA A 155 -0.79 -33.60 7.43
N LEU A 156 0.22 -33.92 8.24
CA LEU A 156 1.34 -34.74 7.79
C LEU A 156 0.84 -36.16 7.48
N PRO A 157 1.39 -36.83 6.44
CA PRO A 157 0.97 -38.19 6.08
C PRO A 157 1.05 -39.14 7.29
N GLY A 158 -0.08 -39.79 7.62
CA GLY A 158 -0.16 -40.73 8.74
C GLY A 158 -0.37 -40.11 10.13
N GLN A 159 -0.50 -38.77 10.24
CA GLN A 159 -0.88 -38.10 11.48
C GLN A 159 -2.33 -37.61 11.42
N PRO A 160 -3.05 -37.59 12.56
CA PRO A 160 -4.34 -36.93 12.63
C PRO A 160 -4.20 -35.45 12.26
N ALA A 161 -5.24 -34.87 11.66
CA ALA A 161 -5.24 -33.46 11.35
C ALA A 161 -5.02 -32.64 12.64
N PRO A 162 -4.16 -31.61 12.60
CA PRO A 162 -4.01 -30.72 13.75
C PRO A 162 -5.36 -30.06 14.08
N PRO A 163 -5.62 -29.76 15.36
CA PRO A 163 -6.86 -29.07 15.75
C PRO A 163 -6.98 -27.75 14.99
N PRO A 164 -8.22 -27.31 14.67
CA PRO A 164 -8.43 -26.03 14.04
C PRO A 164 -7.78 -24.92 14.89
N PRO A 165 -7.02 -24.01 14.28
CA PRO A 165 -6.49 -22.85 14.98
C PRO A 165 -7.65 -22.04 15.59
N PRO A 166 -7.42 -21.33 16.71
CA PRO A 166 -8.43 -20.49 17.31
C PRO A 166 -8.94 -19.47 16.30
N PRO A 167 -10.21 -19.05 16.40
CA PRO A 167 -10.71 -17.97 15.57
C PRO A 167 -9.84 -16.71 15.80
N PRO A 168 -9.64 -15.90 14.76
CA PRO A 168 -8.92 -14.64 14.90
C PRO A 168 -9.65 -13.77 15.93
N ASP A 169 -8.86 -13.12 16.78
CA ASP A 169 -9.31 -12.17 17.80
C ASP A 169 -9.56 -10.78 17.23
N TYR A 170 -9.51 -10.65 15.90
CA TYR A 170 -9.75 -9.42 15.17
C TYR A 170 -10.76 -9.62 14.05
N ARG A 171 -11.41 -8.53 13.67
CA ARG A 171 -12.18 -8.38 12.45
C ARG A 171 -11.41 -7.53 11.45
N HIS A 172 -11.65 -7.78 10.18
CA HIS A 172 -10.94 -7.13 9.08
C HIS A 172 -11.94 -6.42 8.17
N PHE A 173 -11.68 -5.16 7.89
CA PHE A 173 -12.43 -4.34 6.94
C PHE A 173 -11.52 -3.80 5.86
N GLU A 174 -11.98 -3.84 4.61
CA GLU A 174 -11.39 -3.09 3.52
C GLU A 174 -12.00 -1.69 3.49
N ILE A 175 -11.17 -0.66 3.32
CA ILE A 175 -11.56 0.73 3.12
C ILE A 175 -11.17 1.15 1.70
N ARG A 176 -12.12 1.72 0.96
CA ARG A 176 -11.88 2.35 -0.34
C ARG A 176 -12.47 3.75 -0.38
N TYR A 177 -11.73 4.71 -0.92
CA TYR A 177 -12.27 6.03 -1.24
C TYR A 177 -11.58 6.64 -2.45
N THR A 178 -12.26 7.61 -3.07
CA THR A 178 -11.74 8.41 -4.17
C THR A 178 -11.72 9.87 -3.72
N SER A 179 -10.70 10.65 -4.10
CA SER A 179 -10.57 12.07 -3.75
C SER A 179 -9.92 12.87 -4.88
N LEU A 180 -10.18 14.18 -4.93
CA LEU A 180 -9.43 15.13 -5.77
C LEU A 180 -8.17 15.65 -5.08
N LEU A 181 -8.03 15.40 -3.77
CA LEU A 181 -6.86 15.77 -2.98
C LEU A 181 -5.95 14.55 -2.78
N PRO A 182 -4.62 14.76 -2.72
CA PRO A 182 -3.68 13.69 -2.41
C PRO A 182 -4.00 13.00 -1.07
N PRO A 183 -3.80 11.68 -0.95
CA PRO A 183 -4.04 10.94 0.29
C PRO A 183 -3.26 11.47 1.49
N ALA A 184 -2.06 12.00 1.27
CA ALA A 184 -1.27 12.65 2.32
C ALA A 184 -1.97 13.87 2.95
N ILE A 185 -2.81 14.57 2.18
CA ILE A 185 -3.65 15.66 2.69
C ILE A 185 -4.92 15.09 3.33
N VAL A 186 -5.59 14.15 2.64
CA VAL A 186 -6.86 13.58 3.12
C VAL A 186 -6.68 12.86 4.46
N LEU A 187 -5.59 12.16 4.67
CA LEU A 187 -5.36 11.35 5.88
C LEU A 187 -4.48 12.07 6.91
N GLN A 188 -4.23 13.38 6.73
CA GLN A 188 -3.38 14.13 7.64
C GLN A 188 -3.97 14.22 9.06
N GLY A 189 -3.37 13.51 10.01
CA GLY A 189 -3.85 13.52 11.41
C GLY A 189 -4.97 12.52 11.71
N VAL A 190 -5.27 11.62 10.77
CA VAL A 190 -6.22 10.52 11.02
C VAL A 190 -5.73 9.62 12.15
N GLN A 191 -6.65 9.12 12.97
CA GLN A 191 -6.35 8.03 13.91
C GLN A 191 -6.20 6.73 13.12
N SER A 192 -4.96 6.25 12.96
CA SER A 192 -4.64 5.13 12.08
C SER A 192 -4.29 3.82 12.78
N THR A 193 -4.61 3.66 14.07
CA THR A 193 -4.38 2.41 14.80
C THR A 193 -5.16 1.27 14.15
N GLY A 194 -4.49 0.16 13.83
CA GLY A 194 -5.07 -0.96 13.10
C GLY A 194 -5.30 -0.68 11.62
N MET A 195 -5.01 0.52 11.12
CA MET A 195 -5.13 0.85 9.69
C MET A 195 -3.82 0.58 8.94
N ARG A 196 -3.92 0.00 7.75
CA ARG A 196 -2.80 -0.18 6.81
C ARG A 196 -3.25 0.20 5.41
N LEU A 197 -2.48 1.02 4.71
CA LEU A 197 -2.76 1.29 3.30
C LEU A 197 -2.15 0.18 2.44
N ARG A 198 -2.85 -0.20 1.37
CA ARG A 198 -2.38 -1.18 0.40
C ARG A 198 -2.07 -0.58 -0.95
N GLU A 199 -2.83 0.44 -1.36
CA GLU A 199 -2.67 1.02 -2.68
C GLU A 199 -3.06 2.49 -2.68
N ILE A 200 -2.22 3.30 -3.33
CA ILE A 200 -2.56 4.65 -3.78
C ILE A 200 -2.41 4.67 -5.30
N LYS A 201 -3.49 5.00 -5.99
CA LYS A 201 -3.50 5.23 -7.43
C LYS A 201 -3.92 6.66 -7.71
N THR A 202 -3.30 7.29 -8.69
CA THR A 202 -3.69 8.59 -9.21
C THR A 202 -3.80 8.53 -10.72
N ASP A 203 -4.81 9.19 -11.27
CA ASP A 203 -5.05 9.32 -12.70
C ASP A 203 -5.16 10.80 -13.04
N PHE A 204 -4.46 11.24 -14.09
CA PHE A 204 -4.51 12.59 -14.61
C PHE A 204 -5.41 12.64 -15.85
N GLN A 205 -6.54 13.33 -15.73
CA GLN A 205 -7.51 13.53 -16.81
C GLN A 205 -8.07 14.95 -16.73
N ASP A 206 -8.25 15.60 -17.88
CA ASP A 206 -8.86 16.93 -17.99
C ASP A 206 -8.25 17.99 -17.06
N GLY A 207 -6.92 17.95 -16.87
CA GLY A 207 -6.20 18.90 -16.02
C GLY A 207 -6.35 18.64 -14.52
N LYS A 208 -6.92 17.51 -14.11
CA LYS A 208 -7.17 17.16 -12.71
C LYS A 208 -6.60 15.79 -12.37
N LEU A 209 -6.13 15.67 -11.13
CA LEU A 209 -5.76 14.39 -10.54
C LEU A 209 -6.95 13.82 -9.77
N THR A 210 -7.21 12.53 -9.99
CA THR A 210 -8.16 11.75 -9.18
C THR A 210 -7.39 10.65 -8.48
N TRP A 211 -7.50 10.63 -7.16
CA TRP A 211 -6.82 9.68 -6.28
C TRP A 211 -7.78 8.58 -5.86
N ASN A 212 -7.35 7.33 -5.94
CA ASN A 212 -8.05 6.16 -5.43
C ASN A 212 -7.17 5.50 -4.38
N VAL A 213 -7.74 5.25 -3.21
CA VAL A 213 -7.01 4.67 -2.07
C VAL A 213 -7.70 3.41 -1.62
N ILE A 214 -6.90 2.38 -1.37
CA ILE A 214 -7.33 1.11 -0.80
C ILE A 214 -6.50 0.87 0.45
N GLY A 215 -7.18 0.57 1.54
CA GLY A 215 -6.56 0.18 2.80
C GLY A 215 -7.36 -0.90 3.52
N ASP A 216 -6.79 -1.34 4.62
CA ASP A 216 -7.34 -2.29 5.56
C ASP A 216 -7.45 -1.65 6.94
N LEU A 217 -8.49 -2.03 7.66
CA LEU A 217 -8.70 -1.71 9.06
C LEU A 217 -8.93 -3.01 9.84
N TYR A 218 -8.08 -3.23 10.83
CA TYR A 218 -8.18 -4.32 11.79
C TYR A 218 -8.70 -3.78 13.12
N VAL A 219 -9.66 -4.48 13.72
CA VAL A 219 -10.31 -4.09 14.98
C VAL A 219 -10.53 -5.32 15.85
N HIS A 220 -10.67 -5.12 17.16
CA HIS A 220 -11.18 -6.15 18.08
C HIS A 220 -12.72 -6.10 18.12
#